data_AF-A0A7I4YWU6-F1
#
_entry.id   AF-A0A7I4YWU6-F1
#
_cell.length_a   1.000
_cell.length_b   1.000
_cell.length_c   1.000
_cell.angle_alpha   90.00
_cell.angle_beta   90.00
_cell.angle_gamma   90.00
#
_symmetry.space_group_name_H-M   'P 1'
#
loop_
_entity.id
_entity.type
_entity.pdbx_description
1 polymer ?
#
loop_
_entity_poly.entity_id
_entity_poly.type
_entity_poly.pdbx_seq_one_letter_code
_entity_poly.pdbx_strand_id
1 'polypeptide(L)'
;MPRLRESRTWSILRNVPADCFRLIKEVMSLRQKIVATRQTIHFLRRCLRANIIPNFIKNKRLHEICGRPKDSRHVRTIEQQLLKMAIRSMRDIMYSCLKKCIVKEKCCERIVPERLWTRIVGESKNICDLIRAKAKTRLKNKFDRLVDQQRASDMQAVSNVHRNNEANLTSSTVEHLSNCRVTVLGNITLSKEALSLLELGPSFAPAQSITPQVVRKVVGNLQILQDRLRCRANSIVREGGAGDQADRVFPVLPFPCTFYRPQEPHAVVDTKFRLLAESVYRVVRQYVNKRTAFNLTPSQRQGFKELRNRLEAGEIRLSVSDKGGEFVVIPQELDKAITQLHLQDKSLYCRSTEKEYTRQYRKLNKVWCCVAKVAGLPSSTINRLKSDLPLCPVLYTLIKTHKITFADLSSNDPSVFKVRPIISNVGGPTDKISWFLNVILQQILQYVPAHLTNTNMLLEKLLNANLRGDVVVESFDVTSLYTNVSNEAALEATYELLNDHECTLRLYGGRAFTINRLGVWLWANG
;
A
#
# COMPACT_ATOMS: atom_id res chain seq x y z
N MET A 1 -11.92 15.52 -2.38
CA MET A 1 -13.01 16.52 -2.59
C MET A 1 -14.15 15.93 -3.42
N PRO A 2 -15.41 16.40 -3.29
CA PRO A 2 -16.56 15.91 -4.06
C PRO A 2 -16.39 16.25 -5.55
N ARG A 3 -16.33 15.22 -6.41
CA ARG A 3 -16.21 15.38 -7.86
C ARG A 3 -17.61 15.48 -8.48
N LEU A 4 -17.84 16.52 -9.30
CA LEU A 4 -19.06 16.68 -10.09
C LEU A 4 -18.84 16.01 -11.46
N ARG A 5 -19.81 15.24 -11.94
CA ARG A 5 -19.70 14.47 -13.19
C ARG A 5 -20.11 15.25 -14.43
N GLU A 6 -20.93 16.29 -14.26
CA GLU A 6 -21.43 17.14 -15.34
C GLU A 6 -21.06 18.59 -15.06
N SER A 7 -20.40 19.26 -16.01
CA SER A 7 -19.93 20.64 -15.87
C SER A 7 -21.08 21.64 -15.66
N ARG A 8 -22.27 21.35 -16.21
CA ARG A 8 -23.51 22.12 -15.99
C ARG A 8 -23.96 22.15 -14.53
N THR A 9 -23.41 21.31 -13.66
CA THR A 9 -23.68 21.41 -12.21
C THR A 9 -23.09 22.69 -11.61
N TRP A 10 -22.03 23.24 -12.21
CA TRP A 10 -21.42 24.47 -11.73
C TRP A 10 -22.27 25.71 -11.97
N SER A 11 -23.16 25.71 -12.98
CA SER A 11 -24.09 26.83 -13.19
C SER A 11 -25.14 26.92 -12.09
N ILE A 12 -25.61 25.77 -11.57
CA ILE A 12 -26.52 25.70 -10.42
C ILE A 12 -25.86 26.28 -9.15
N LEU A 13 -24.56 26.02 -9.00
CA LEU A 13 -23.79 26.42 -7.81
C LEU A 13 -23.35 27.89 -7.82
N ARG A 14 -23.50 28.62 -8.94
CA ARG A 14 -23.02 30.01 -9.10
C ARG A 14 -23.73 30.99 -8.15
N ASN A 15 -25.01 30.74 -7.87
CA ASN A 15 -25.87 31.62 -7.07
C ASN A 15 -26.07 31.08 -5.63
N VAL A 16 -25.14 30.25 -5.15
CA VAL A 16 -25.21 29.63 -3.83
C VAL A 16 -24.31 30.41 -2.86
N PRO A 17 -24.82 30.85 -1.68
CA PRO A 17 -24.01 31.52 -0.67
C PRO A 17 -22.82 30.67 -0.21
N ALA A 18 -21.69 31.33 0.07
CA ALA A 18 -20.43 30.67 0.43
C ALA A 18 -20.58 29.69 1.61
N ASP A 19 -21.37 30.08 2.63
CA ASP A 19 -21.57 29.32 3.86
C ASP A 19 -22.27 27.96 3.63
N CYS A 20 -23.11 27.88 2.59
CA CYS A 20 -23.87 26.68 2.23
C CYS A 20 -23.24 25.91 1.05
N PHE A 21 -22.28 26.52 0.35
CA PHE A 21 -21.73 26.03 -0.91
C PHE A 21 -21.17 24.62 -0.81
N ARG A 22 -20.37 24.35 0.23
CA ARG A 22 -19.74 23.05 0.44
C ARG A 22 -20.78 21.94 0.64
N LEU A 23 -21.79 22.21 1.46
CA LEU A 23 -22.85 21.24 1.77
C LEU A 23 -23.68 20.92 0.53
N ILE A 24 -24.11 21.94 -0.23
CA ILE A 24 -24.89 21.77 -1.46
C ILE A 24 -24.07 21.04 -2.52
N LYS A 25 -22.79 21.39 -2.71
CA LYS A 25 -21.88 20.69 -3.65
C LYS A 25 -21.74 19.20 -3.30
N GLU A 26 -21.67 18.87 -2.02
CA GLU A 26 -21.62 17.48 -1.55
C GLU A 26 -22.91 16.72 -1.85
N VAL A 27 -24.08 17.32 -1.62
CA VAL A 27 -25.38 16.72 -1.97
C VAL A 27 -25.48 16.49 -3.48
N MET A 28 -25.12 17.49 -4.29
CA MET A 28 -25.14 17.37 -5.75
C MET A 28 -24.24 16.24 -6.26
N SER A 29 -23.02 16.15 -5.73
CA SER A 29 -22.09 15.06 -6.07
C SER A 29 -22.67 13.68 -5.68
N LEU A 30 -23.31 13.57 -4.51
CA LEU A 30 -23.94 12.33 -4.05
C LEU A 30 -25.11 11.91 -4.95
N ARG A 31 -26.01 12.83 -5.31
CA ARG A 31 -27.13 12.55 -6.23
C ARG A 31 -26.66 11.98 -7.56
N GLN A 32 -25.66 12.62 -8.17
CA GLN A 32 -25.07 12.15 -9.44
C GLN A 32 -24.43 10.77 -9.31
N LYS A 33 -23.73 10.51 -8.20
CA LYS A 33 -23.10 9.21 -7.91
C LYS A 33 -24.13 8.10 -7.71
N ILE A 34 -25.25 8.39 -7.04
CA ILE A 34 -26.35 7.43 -6.84
C ILE A 34 -26.95 7.03 -8.19
N VAL A 35 -27.28 8.00 -9.04
CA VAL A 35 -27.89 7.73 -10.35
C VAL A 35 -26.96 6.90 -11.24
N ALA A 36 -25.67 7.27 -11.31
CA ALA A 36 -24.72 6.52 -12.10
C ALA A 36 -24.50 5.09 -11.57
N THR A 37 -24.38 4.92 -10.25
CA THR A 37 -24.25 3.59 -9.62
C THR A 37 -25.48 2.72 -9.89
N ARG A 38 -26.68 3.31 -9.86
CA ARG A 38 -27.93 2.61 -10.18
C ARG A 38 -27.94 2.07 -11.62
N GLN A 39 -27.48 2.86 -12.60
CA GLN A 39 -27.36 2.38 -13.98
C GLN A 39 -26.32 1.25 -14.13
N THR A 40 -25.20 1.32 -13.40
CA THR A 40 -24.23 0.21 -13.34
C THR A 40 -24.86 -1.07 -12.78
N ILE A 41 -25.67 -0.98 -11.73
CA ILE A 41 -26.38 -2.14 -11.17
C ILE A 41 -27.36 -2.74 -12.21
N HIS A 42 -28.09 -1.90 -12.96
CA HIS A 42 -28.97 -2.38 -14.04
C HIS A 42 -28.19 -3.13 -15.12
N PHE A 43 -27.03 -2.59 -15.53
CA PHE A 43 -26.12 -3.26 -16.47
C PHE A 43 -25.66 -4.63 -15.95
N LEU A 44 -25.15 -4.69 -14.72
CA LEU A 44 -24.67 -5.96 -14.14
C LEU A 44 -25.79 -7.00 -13.99
N ARG A 45 -27.01 -6.57 -13.64
CA ARG A 45 -28.20 -7.45 -13.61
C ARG A 45 -28.56 -7.97 -15.00
N ARG A 46 -28.42 -7.14 -16.04
CA ARG A 46 -28.67 -7.56 -17.44
C ARG A 46 -27.63 -8.60 -17.88
N CYS A 47 -26.36 -8.37 -17.58
CA CYS A 47 -25.28 -9.35 -17.76
C CYS A 47 -25.60 -10.68 -17.06
N LEU A 48 -26.05 -10.63 -15.80
CA LEU A 48 -26.40 -11.84 -15.05
C LEU A 48 -27.56 -12.62 -15.67
N ARG A 49 -28.61 -11.93 -16.15
CA ARG A 49 -29.78 -12.56 -16.79
C ARG A 49 -29.45 -13.18 -18.14
N ALA A 50 -28.61 -12.52 -18.93
CA ALA A 50 -28.19 -13.00 -20.24
C ALA A 50 -27.03 -14.01 -20.17
N ASN A 51 -26.57 -14.36 -18.95
CA ASN A 51 -25.40 -15.20 -18.72
C ASN A 51 -24.11 -14.69 -19.41
N ILE A 52 -23.96 -13.36 -19.47
CA ILE A 52 -22.82 -12.68 -20.08
C ILE A 52 -21.90 -12.17 -18.98
N ILE A 53 -20.62 -12.54 -19.05
CA ILE A 53 -19.63 -12.09 -18.09
C ILE A 53 -18.98 -10.79 -18.58
N PRO A 54 -19.06 -9.67 -17.82
CA PRO A 54 -18.41 -8.42 -18.22
C PRO A 54 -16.87 -8.52 -18.27
N ASN A 55 -16.23 -7.72 -19.13
CA ASN A 55 -14.77 -7.75 -19.31
C ASN A 55 -13.96 -7.50 -18.03
N PHE A 56 -14.45 -6.73 -17.04
CA PHE A 56 -13.70 -6.55 -15.79
C PHE A 56 -13.61 -7.84 -14.94
N ILE A 57 -14.46 -8.84 -15.22
CA ILE A 57 -14.40 -10.18 -14.65
C ILE A 57 -13.62 -11.10 -15.60
N LYS A 58 -13.91 -11.09 -16.91
CA LYS A 58 -13.17 -11.90 -17.90
C LYS A 58 -11.67 -11.61 -17.92
N ASN A 59 -11.28 -10.33 -17.82
CA ASN A 59 -9.88 -9.90 -17.81
C ASN A 59 -9.10 -10.37 -16.58
N LYS A 60 -9.77 -10.93 -15.57
CA LYS A 60 -9.09 -11.58 -14.44
C LYS A 60 -8.53 -12.96 -14.81
N ARG A 61 -8.77 -13.44 -16.04
CA ARG A 61 -8.24 -14.69 -16.60
C ARG A 61 -8.35 -15.86 -15.63
N LEU A 62 -9.54 -16.06 -15.07
CA LEU A 62 -9.79 -17.04 -14.01
C LEU A 62 -9.52 -18.48 -14.45
N HIS A 63 -9.57 -18.76 -15.75
CA HIS A 63 -9.18 -20.04 -16.32
C HIS A 63 -7.68 -20.31 -16.15
N GLU A 64 -6.81 -19.31 -16.33
CA GLU A 64 -5.36 -19.41 -16.05
C GLU A 64 -5.13 -19.60 -14.55
N ILE A 65 -5.84 -18.85 -13.70
CA ILE A 65 -5.72 -18.93 -12.24
C ILE A 65 -6.19 -20.30 -11.71
N CYS A 66 -7.23 -20.88 -12.29
CA CYS A 66 -7.77 -22.17 -11.89
C CYS A 66 -7.12 -23.35 -12.61
N GLY A 67 -6.17 -23.13 -13.54
CA GLY A 67 -5.52 -24.18 -14.33
C GLY A 67 -6.51 -25.02 -15.15
N ARG A 68 -7.59 -24.42 -15.66
CA ARG A 68 -8.66 -25.13 -16.37
C ARG A 68 -8.96 -24.50 -17.73
N PRO A 69 -9.56 -25.25 -18.68
CA PRO A 69 -9.99 -24.69 -19.95
C PRO A 69 -10.93 -23.49 -19.78
N LYS A 70 -10.86 -22.52 -20.70
CA LYS A 70 -11.67 -21.29 -20.73
C LYS A 70 -13.17 -21.56 -20.56
N ASP A 71 -13.66 -22.68 -21.07
CA ASP A 71 -15.08 -23.05 -21.04
C ASP A 71 -15.48 -24.03 -19.94
N SER A 72 -14.59 -24.31 -18.97
CA SER A 72 -14.94 -25.23 -17.90
C SER A 72 -16.14 -24.71 -17.08
N ARG A 73 -17.12 -25.59 -16.83
CA ARG A 73 -18.34 -25.29 -16.04
C ARG A 73 -18.02 -24.67 -14.67
N HIS A 74 -16.87 -25.04 -14.10
CA HIS A 74 -16.39 -24.52 -12.82
C HIS A 74 -15.94 -23.06 -12.91
N VAL A 75 -15.16 -22.67 -13.94
CA VAL A 75 -14.74 -21.28 -14.15
C VAL A 75 -15.96 -20.38 -14.40
N ARG A 76 -16.91 -20.83 -15.24
CA ARG A 76 -18.18 -20.11 -15.46
C ARG A 76 -18.98 -19.93 -14.16
N THR A 77 -18.97 -20.92 -13.27
CA THR A 77 -19.64 -20.83 -11.95
C THR A 77 -18.99 -19.76 -11.07
N ILE A 78 -17.66 -19.71 -11.03
CA ILE A 78 -16.91 -18.70 -10.27
C ILE A 78 -17.15 -17.30 -10.85
N GLU A 79 -17.13 -17.14 -12.17
CA GLU A 79 -17.42 -15.87 -12.85
C GLU A 79 -18.82 -15.34 -12.53
N GLN A 80 -19.82 -16.22 -12.51
CA GLN A 80 -21.18 -15.89 -12.10
C GLN A 80 -21.26 -15.48 -10.62
N GLN A 81 -20.51 -16.15 -9.73
CA GLN A 81 -20.45 -15.77 -8.31
C GLN A 81 -19.79 -14.40 -8.13
N LEU A 82 -18.71 -14.12 -8.86
CA LEU A 82 -18.05 -12.81 -8.86
C LEU A 82 -18.98 -11.72 -9.38
N LEU A 83 -19.79 -12.00 -10.40
CA LEU A 83 -20.79 -11.07 -10.90
C LEU A 83 -21.87 -10.78 -9.84
N LYS A 84 -22.35 -11.81 -9.12
CA LYS A 84 -23.29 -11.64 -7.99
C LYS A 84 -22.67 -10.80 -6.86
N MET A 85 -21.40 -11.04 -6.53
CA MET A 85 -20.66 -10.25 -5.53
C MET A 85 -20.49 -8.79 -5.97
N ALA A 86 -20.15 -8.54 -7.23
CA ALA A 86 -20.04 -7.18 -7.78
C ALA A 86 -21.37 -6.42 -7.71
N ILE A 87 -22.50 -7.08 -7.99
CA ILE A 87 -23.84 -6.51 -7.82
C ILE A 87 -24.10 -6.15 -6.36
N ARG A 88 -23.74 -7.03 -5.41
CA ARG A 88 -23.92 -6.78 -3.97
C ARG A 88 -23.09 -5.58 -3.51
N SER A 89 -21.78 -5.57 -3.82
CA SER A 89 -20.88 -4.47 -3.48
C SER A 89 -21.37 -3.11 -4.03
N MET A 90 -21.84 -3.08 -5.28
CA MET A 90 -22.39 -1.85 -5.87
C MET A 90 -23.69 -1.39 -5.19
N ARG A 91 -24.53 -2.31 -4.71
CA ARG A 91 -25.72 -1.97 -3.90
C ARG A 91 -25.31 -1.36 -2.56
N ASP A 92 -24.31 -1.93 -1.88
CA ASP A 92 -23.84 -1.42 -0.58
C ASP A 92 -23.28 0.00 -0.72
N ILE A 93 -22.50 0.26 -1.78
CA ILE A 93 -22.01 1.60 -2.12
C ILE A 93 -23.18 2.56 -2.38
N MET A 94 -24.19 2.14 -3.15
CA MET A 94 -25.37 2.96 -3.45
C MET A 94 -26.16 3.30 -2.17
N TYR A 95 -26.41 2.33 -1.30
CA TYR A 95 -27.11 2.55 -0.03
C TYR A 95 -26.34 3.47 0.90
N SER A 96 -25.02 3.31 1.00
CA SER A 96 -24.16 4.23 1.76
C SER A 96 -24.25 5.66 1.23
N CYS A 97 -24.21 5.83 -0.09
CA CYS A 97 -24.36 7.15 -0.72
C CYS A 97 -25.76 7.73 -0.49
N LEU A 98 -26.82 6.91 -0.57
CA LEU A 98 -28.20 7.32 -0.34
C LEU A 98 -28.40 7.81 1.11
N LYS A 99 -27.93 7.05 2.10
CA LYS A 99 -28.01 7.42 3.52
C LYS A 99 -27.30 8.76 3.78
N LYS A 100 -26.11 8.96 3.21
CA LYS A 100 -25.37 10.23 3.30
C LYS A 100 -26.09 11.38 2.61
N CYS A 101 -26.72 11.12 1.46
CA CYS A 101 -27.46 12.11 0.69
C CYS A 101 -28.66 12.62 1.48
N ILE A 102 -29.49 11.70 2.01
CA ILE A 102 -30.69 12.04 2.78
C ILE A 102 -30.35 12.92 4.00
N VAL A 103 -29.31 12.57 4.75
CA VAL A 103 -28.89 13.36 5.92
C VAL A 103 -28.48 14.77 5.51
N LYS A 104 -27.69 14.90 4.44
CA LYS A 104 -27.21 16.21 3.98
C LYS A 104 -28.31 17.05 3.32
N GLU A 105 -29.27 16.41 2.64
CA GLU A 105 -30.46 17.08 2.09
C GLU A 105 -31.31 17.70 3.20
N LYS A 106 -31.56 16.96 4.29
CA LYS A 106 -32.25 17.50 5.48
C LYS A 106 -31.50 18.69 6.10
N CYS A 107 -30.17 18.69 6.08
CA CYS A 107 -29.39 19.84 6.52
C CYS A 107 -29.54 21.03 5.56
N CYS A 108 -29.54 20.81 4.25
CA CYS A 108 -29.79 21.87 3.28
C CYS A 108 -31.20 22.47 3.42
N GLU A 109 -32.22 21.64 3.63
CA GLU A 109 -33.61 22.10 3.85
C GLU A 109 -33.76 23.04 5.05
N ARG A 110 -32.92 22.87 6.08
CA ARG A 110 -32.95 23.72 7.28
C ARG A 110 -32.19 25.04 7.13
N ILE A 111 -31.11 25.04 6.34
CA ILE A 111 -30.15 26.15 6.29
C ILE A 111 -30.38 27.03 5.05
N VAL A 112 -30.86 26.45 3.94
CA VAL A 112 -31.00 27.14 2.66
C VAL A 112 -32.41 27.69 2.50
N PRO A 113 -32.61 28.94 2.03
CA PRO A 113 -33.93 29.48 1.76
C PRO A 113 -34.77 28.57 0.86
N GLU A 114 -36.02 28.35 1.22
CA GLU A 114 -36.92 27.35 0.59
C GLU A 114 -37.01 27.51 -0.93
N ARG A 115 -37.13 28.75 -1.43
CA ARG A 115 -37.16 29.05 -2.87
C ARG A 115 -35.87 28.63 -3.58
N LEU A 116 -34.71 28.90 -2.97
CA LEU A 116 -33.41 28.55 -3.52
C LEU A 116 -33.18 27.04 -3.51
N TRP A 117 -33.53 26.36 -2.41
CA TRP A 117 -33.42 24.92 -2.30
C TRP A 117 -34.33 24.19 -3.30
N THR A 118 -35.58 24.64 -3.45
CA THR A 118 -36.53 24.08 -4.41
C THR A 118 -36.03 24.19 -5.85
N ARG A 119 -35.46 25.34 -6.23
CA ARG A 119 -34.81 25.53 -7.54
C ARG A 119 -33.65 24.57 -7.75
N ILE A 120 -32.72 24.48 -6.77
CA ILE A 120 -31.55 23.58 -6.84
C ILE A 120 -32.01 22.13 -6.97
N VAL A 121 -33.01 21.70 -6.20
CA VAL A 121 -33.56 20.35 -6.27
C VAL A 121 -34.18 20.10 -7.64
N GLY A 122 -34.97 21.03 -8.19
CA GLY A 122 -35.57 20.95 -9.52
C GLY A 122 -34.53 20.81 -10.63
N GLU A 123 -33.55 21.72 -10.69
CA GLU A 123 -32.50 21.69 -11.72
C GLU A 123 -31.60 20.45 -11.58
N SER A 124 -31.34 19.99 -10.34
CA SER A 124 -30.57 18.77 -10.12
C SER A 124 -31.25 17.51 -10.64
N LYS A 125 -32.59 17.47 -10.68
CA LYS A 125 -33.34 16.35 -11.27
C LYS A 125 -33.04 16.26 -12.77
N ASN A 126 -33.08 17.38 -13.48
CA ASN A 126 -32.75 17.45 -14.91
C ASN A 126 -31.31 16.97 -15.19
N ILE A 127 -30.33 17.40 -14.38
CA ILE A 127 -28.95 16.92 -14.50
C ILE A 127 -28.86 15.42 -14.22
N CYS A 128 -29.54 14.93 -13.17
CA CYS A 128 -29.59 13.52 -12.84
C CYS A 128 -30.22 12.70 -13.98
N ASP A 129 -31.26 13.20 -14.63
CA ASP A 129 -31.94 12.54 -15.73
C ASP A 129 -31.04 12.47 -16.97
N LEU A 130 -30.30 13.54 -17.28
CA LEU A 130 -29.27 13.56 -18.32
C LEU A 130 -28.16 12.53 -18.04
N ILE A 131 -27.64 12.49 -16.81
CA ILE A 131 -26.63 11.51 -16.40
C ILE A 131 -27.19 10.09 -16.51
N ARG A 132 -28.46 9.88 -16.13
CA ARG A 132 -29.14 8.60 -16.26
C ARG A 132 -29.21 8.16 -17.71
N ALA A 133 -29.63 9.04 -18.61
CA ALA A 133 -29.73 8.77 -20.04
C ALA A 133 -28.36 8.44 -20.65
N LYS A 134 -27.35 9.31 -20.46
CA LYS A 134 -25.97 9.09 -20.93
C LYS A 134 -25.40 7.76 -20.42
N ALA A 135 -25.56 7.48 -19.13
CA ALA A 135 -25.07 6.24 -18.52
C ALA A 135 -25.81 5.01 -19.05
N LYS A 136 -27.14 5.10 -19.23
CA LYS A 136 -27.97 4.02 -19.79
C LYS A 136 -27.55 3.69 -21.22
N THR A 137 -27.40 4.68 -22.09
CA THR A 137 -26.97 4.49 -23.49
C THR A 137 -25.57 3.88 -23.56
N ARG A 138 -24.61 4.45 -22.83
CA ARG A 138 -23.23 3.92 -22.78
C ARG A 138 -23.18 2.47 -22.31
N LEU A 139 -23.92 2.12 -21.26
CA LEU A 139 -23.95 0.77 -20.72
C LEU A 139 -24.76 -0.20 -21.57
N LYS A 140 -25.77 0.27 -22.33
CA LYS A 140 -26.48 -0.53 -23.33
C LYS A 140 -25.53 -0.89 -24.47
N ASN A 141 -24.85 0.09 -25.08
CA ASN A 141 -23.87 -0.16 -26.14
C ASN A 141 -22.74 -1.08 -25.66
N LYS A 142 -22.31 -0.95 -24.40
CA LYS A 142 -21.33 -1.86 -23.80
C LYS A 142 -21.87 -3.28 -23.66
N PHE A 143 -23.15 -3.44 -23.30
CA PHE A 143 -23.78 -4.76 -23.21
C PHE A 143 -23.90 -5.40 -24.59
N ASP A 144 -24.37 -4.64 -25.59
CA ASP A 144 -24.56 -5.13 -26.95
C ASP A 144 -23.23 -5.63 -27.56
N ARG A 145 -22.14 -4.86 -27.39
CA ARG A 145 -20.77 -5.31 -27.77
C ARG A 145 -20.34 -6.62 -27.10
N LEU A 146 -20.74 -6.87 -25.86
CA LEU A 146 -20.40 -8.11 -25.15
C LEU A 146 -21.20 -9.30 -25.68
N VAL A 147 -22.45 -9.06 -26.11
CA VAL A 147 -23.29 -10.08 -26.77
C VAL A 147 -22.66 -10.47 -28.11
N ASP A 148 -22.27 -9.48 -28.91
CA ASP A 148 -21.69 -9.71 -30.25
C ASP A 148 -20.35 -10.46 -30.17
N GLN A 149 -19.50 -10.10 -29.21
CA GLN A 149 -18.24 -10.80 -28.95
C GLN A 149 -18.45 -12.26 -28.54
N GLN A 150 -19.49 -12.56 -27.77
CA GLN A 150 -19.79 -13.94 -27.37
C GLN A 150 -20.31 -14.75 -28.56
N ARG A 151 -21.19 -14.17 -29.39
CA ARG A 151 -21.67 -14.81 -30.63
C ARG A 151 -20.53 -15.12 -31.61
N ALA A 152 -19.55 -14.21 -31.73
CA ALA A 152 -18.38 -14.43 -32.58
C ALA A 152 -17.46 -15.56 -32.06
N SER A 153 -17.28 -15.66 -30.74
CA SER A 153 -16.53 -16.77 -30.13
C SER A 153 -17.24 -18.13 -30.28
N ASP A 154 -18.56 -18.16 -30.17
CA ASP A 154 -19.35 -19.39 -30.36
C ASP A 154 -19.32 -19.87 -31.84
N MET A 155 -19.23 -18.95 -32.81
CA MET A 155 -19.07 -19.27 -34.24
C MET A 155 -17.65 -19.80 -34.58
N GLN A 156 -16.60 -19.24 -33.98
CA GLN A 156 -15.21 -19.70 -34.19
C GLN A 156 -14.89 -21.05 -33.52
N ALA A 157 -15.66 -21.44 -32.50
CA ALA A 157 -15.53 -22.76 -31.87
C ALA A 157 -16.03 -23.92 -32.76
N VAL A 158 -16.84 -23.63 -33.78
CA VAL A 158 -17.37 -24.65 -34.72
C VAL A 158 -16.42 -24.83 -35.93
N SER A 159 -15.59 -23.83 -36.26
CA SER A 159 -14.68 -23.90 -37.42
C SER A 159 -13.28 -24.45 -37.12
N ASN A 160 -12.85 -24.47 -35.85
CA ASN A 160 -11.45 -24.73 -35.49
C ASN A 160 -11.16 -26.17 -35.03
N VAL A 161 -11.58 -27.17 -35.82
CA VAL A 161 -11.05 -28.55 -35.75
C VAL A 161 -9.95 -28.81 -36.79
N HIS A 162 -9.74 -27.91 -37.77
CA HIS A 162 -8.66 -28.08 -38.75
C HIS A 162 -7.77 -26.84 -38.87
N ARG A 163 -6.45 -27.10 -38.86
CA ARG A 163 -5.30 -26.20 -39.04
C ARG A 163 -4.71 -25.58 -37.77
N ASN A 164 -3.98 -26.41 -37.03
CA ASN A 164 -2.66 -26.01 -36.56
C ASN A 164 -1.66 -26.24 -37.70
N ASN A 165 -1.02 -25.18 -38.18
CA ASN A 165 0.44 -25.13 -38.29
C ASN A 165 0.87 -23.76 -38.79
N GLU A 166 2.00 -23.33 -38.24
CA GLU A 166 2.94 -22.34 -38.78
C GLU A 166 2.44 -20.88 -38.87
N ALA A 167 2.98 -20.04 -38.00
CA ALA A 167 4.03 -19.11 -38.40
C ALA A 167 4.34 -18.09 -37.30
N ASN A 168 5.58 -17.59 -37.35
CA ASN A 168 6.09 -16.36 -36.76
C ASN A 168 6.86 -16.47 -35.44
N LEU A 169 8.03 -17.11 -35.55
CA LEU A 169 9.26 -16.54 -35.00
C LEU A 169 9.58 -15.19 -35.64
N THR A 170 10.33 -14.37 -34.91
CA THR A 170 11.02 -13.12 -35.30
C THR A 170 10.31 -11.79 -34.99
N SER A 171 10.01 -11.55 -33.69
CA SER A 171 10.02 -10.18 -33.11
C SER A 171 9.88 -10.11 -31.57
N SER A 172 9.79 -11.23 -30.84
CA SER A 172 9.32 -11.24 -29.45
C SER A 172 10.42 -11.23 -28.36
N THR A 173 11.70 -11.18 -28.73
CA THR A 173 12.78 -11.58 -27.80
C THR A 173 13.13 -10.55 -26.73
N VAL A 174 12.74 -9.27 -26.88
CA VAL A 174 12.97 -8.23 -25.84
C VAL A 174 11.78 -8.10 -24.87
N GLU A 175 10.55 -8.41 -25.31
CA GLU A 175 9.37 -8.35 -24.44
C GLU A 175 9.23 -9.58 -23.52
N HIS A 176 9.86 -10.71 -23.83
CA HIS A 176 9.69 -11.95 -23.06
C HIS A 176 10.29 -11.92 -21.65
N LEU A 177 11.29 -11.09 -21.38
CA LEU A 177 11.82 -10.88 -20.02
C LEU A 177 10.89 -10.03 -19.14
N SER A 178 9.98 -9.25 -19.73
CA SER A 178 9.09 -8.35 -18.98
C SER A 178 7.93 -9.06 -18.26
N ASN A 179 7.71 -10.34 -18.53
CA ASN A 179 6.59 -11.11 -17.98
C ASN A 179 7.00 -12.32 -17.12
N CYS A 180 8.30 -12.64 -17.02
CA CYS A 180 8.73 -13.76 -16.19
C CYS A 180 8.71 -13.34 -14.72
N ARG A 181 8.01 -14.08 -13.86
CA ARG A 181 7.92 -13.77 -12.41
C ARG A 181 9.02 -14.39 -11.57
N VAL A 182 9.99 -15.02 -12.22
CA VAL A 182 11.16 -15.63 -11.60
C VAL A 182 12.39 -15.43 -12.48
N THR A 183 13.50 -15.06 -11.83
CA THR A 183 14.82 -14.96 -12.43
C THR A 183 15.74 -15.88 -11.64
N VAL A 184 16.31 -16.87 -12.32
CA VAL A 184 17.32 -17.76 -11.74
C VAL A 184 18.69 -17.27 -12.19
N LEU A 185 19.59 -17.07 -11.23
CA LEU A 185 20.94 -16.57 -11.43
C LEU A 185 21.94 -17.64 -11.03
N GLY A 186 23.13 -17.59 -11.63
CA GLY A 186 24.15 -18.60 -11.47
C GLY A 186 23.72 -19.94 -12.08
N ASN A 187 24.63 -20.90 -12.12
CA ASN A 187 24.40 -22.21 -12.74
C ASN A 187 23.42 -23.12 -11.95
N ILE A 188 22.40 -22.57 -11.31
CA ILE A 188 21.37 -23.34 -10.60
C ILE A 188 20.31 -23.83 -11.57
N THR A 189 19.98 -25.11 -11.43
CA THR A 189 18.82 -25.72 -12.06
C THR A 189 17.75 -26.00 -11.00
N LEU A 190 16.56 -25.43 -11.24
CA LEU A 190 15.34 -25.73 -10.48
C LEU A 190 14.46 -26.69 -11.27
N SER A 191 13.68 -27.52 -10.59
CA SER A 191 12.67 -28.33 -11.25
C SER A 191 11.57 -27.48 -11.91
N LYS A 192 10.86 -28.06 -12.87
CA LYS A 192 9.71 -27.42 -13.52
C LYS A 192 8.60 -27.13 -12.50
N GLU A 193 8.49 -27.97 -11.48
CA GLU A 193 7.55 -27.84 -10.37
C GLU A 193 7.86 -26.63 -9.49
N ALA A 194 9.13 -26.40 -9.17
CA ALA A 194 9.59 -25.25 -8.40
C ALA A 194 9.43 -23.94 -9.18
N LEU A 195 9.76 -23.95 -10.47
CA LEU A 195 9.57 -22.79 -11.35
C LEU A 195 8.08 -22.44 -11.48
N SER A 196 7.22 -23.42 -11.74
CA SER A 196 5.76 -23.22 -11.82
C SER A 196 5.15 -22.66 -10.54
N LEU A 197 5.73 -22.93 -9.38
CA LEU A 197 5.34 -22.33 -8.11
C LEU A 197 5.79 -20.87 -8.01
N LEU A 198 7.05 -20.57 -8.33
CA LEU A 198 7.59 -19.20 -8.28
C LEU A 198 6.94 -18.28 -9.31
N GLU A 199 6.50 -18.82 -10.45
CA GLU A 199 5.74 -18.11 -11.48
C GLU A 199 4.39 -17.56 -11.00
N LEU A 200 3.83 -18.06 -9.88
CA LEU A 200 2.67 -17.44 -9.25
C LEU A 200 2.98 -16.01 -8.75
N GLY A 201 4.26 -15.75 -8.46
CA GLY A 201 4.83 -14.46 -8.11
C GLY A 201 4.73 -14.12 -6.62
N PRO A 202 5.50 -13.14 -6.13
CA PRO A 202 5.60 -12.82 -4.70
C PRO A 202 4.31 -12.36 -4.02
N SER A 203 3.33 -11.89 -4.80
CA SER A 203 2.02 -11.47 -4.28
C SER A 203 1.04 -12.63 -4.09
N PHE A 204 1.37 -13.83 -4.57
CA PHE A 204 0.54 -15.01 -4.37
C PHE A 204 0.64 -15.49 -2.91
N ALA A 205 -0.51 -15.69 -2.28
CA ALA A 205 -0.61 -16.23 -0.93
C ALA A 205 -1.10 -17.68 -0.97
N PRO A 206 -0.27 -18.66 -0.57
CA PRO A 206 -0.74 -20.03 -0.38
C PRO A 206 -1.87 -20.09 0.65
N ALA A 207 -2.91 -20.86 0.35
CA ALA A 207 -4.01 -21.10 1.27
C ALA A 207 -3.50 -21.87 2.48
N GLN A 208 -3.63 -21.28 3.67
CA GLN A 208 -3.22 -21.88 4.93
C GLN A 208 -4.45 -22.29 5.74
N SER A 209 -4.35 -23.42 6.42
CA SER A 209 -5.38 -23.82 7.38
C SER A 209 -5.36 -22.93 8.61
N ILE A 210 -6.53 -22.73 9.22
CA ILE A 210 -6.62 -22.04 10.50
C ILE A 210 -6.16 -23.00 11.59
N THR A 211 -4.87 -22.95 11.92
CA THR A 211 -4.28 -23.75 12.99
C THR A 211 -4.59 -23.14 14.36
N PRO A 212 -4.47 -23.91 15.47
CA PRO A 212 -4.56 -23.36 16.82
C PRO A 212 -3.60 -22.18 17.05
N GLN A 213 -2.44 -22.17 16.39
CA GLN A 213 -1.49 -21.07 16.46
C GLN A 213 -2.06 -19.78 15.83
N VAL A 214 -2.76 -19.88 14.69
CA VAL A 214 -3.45 -18.74 14.07
C VAL A 214 -4.53 -18.21 15.02
N VAL A 215 -5.31 -19.09 15.63
CA VAL A 215 -6.35 -18.70 16.61
C VAL A 215 -5.73 -17.95 17.79
N ARG A 216 -4.64 -18.46 18.38
CA ARG A 216 -3.92 -17.78 19.47
C ARG A 216 -3.41 -16.40 19.05
N LYS A 217 -2.84 -16.28 17.84
CA LYS A 217 -2.42 -14.97 17.30
C LYS A 217 -3.59 -14.01 17.16
N VAL A 218 -4.75 -14.45 16.67
CA VAL A 218 -5.95 -13.61 16.57
C VAL A 218 -6.39 -13.15 17.96
N VAL A 219 -6.48 -14.05 18.94
CA VAL A 219 -6.85 -13.72 20.32
C VAL A 219 -5.90 -12.68 20.92
N GLY A 220 -4.58 -12.91 20.84
CA GLY A 220 -3.59 -11.99 21.39
C GLY A 220 -3.64 -10.60 20.72
N ASN A 221 -3.81 -10.55 19.39
CA ASN A 221 -3.94 -9.28 18.68
C ASN A 221 -5.24 -8.53 19.02
N LEU A 222 -6.34 -9.25 19.27
CA LEU A 222 -7.58 -8.63 19.75
C LEU A 222 -7.38 -8.01 21.14
N GLN A 223 -6.70 -8.69 22.06
CA GLN A 223 -6.39 -8.12 23.39
C GLN A 223 -5.53 -6.84 23.26
N ILE A 224 -4.47 -6.89 22.45
CA ILE A 224 -3.62 -5.71 22.18
C ILE A 224 -4.44 -4.57 21.56
N LEU A 225 -5.34 -4.88 20.63
CA LEU A 225 -6.20 -3.87 20.00
C LEU A 225 -7.18 -3.26 21.00
N GLN A 226 -7.80 -4.08 21.87
CA GLN A 226 -8.72 -3.60 22.90
C GLN A 226 -8.02 -2.60 23.82
N ASP A 227 -6.82 -2.96 24.30
CA ASP A 227 -6.05 -2.07 25.17
C ASP A 227 -5.63 -0.79 24.45
N ARG A 228 -5.21 -0.85 23.18
CA ARG A 228 -4.91 0.36 22.40
C ARG A 228 -6.14 1.26 22.25
N LEU A 229 -7.32 0.69 22.07
CA LEU A 229 -8.57 1.45 21.99
C LEU A 229 -8.97 2.05 23.34
N ARG A 230 -8.80 1.31 24.44
CA ARG A 230 -9.02 1.81 25.81
C ARG A 230 -8.06 2.94 26.15
N CYS A 231 -6.75 2.76 25.91
CA CYS A 231 -5.73 3.82 26.05
C CYS A 231 -6.20 5.12 25.40
N ARG A 232 -6.61 5.04 24.13
CA ARG A 232 -7.01 6.20 23.33
C ARG A 232 -8.33 6.82 23.80
N ALA A 233 -9.29 6.01 24.22
CA ALA A 233 -10.56 6.53 24.72
C ALA A 233 -10.38 7.19 26.10
N ASN A 234 -9.63 6.56 26.99
CA ASN A 234 -9.31 7.09 28.32
C ASN A 234 -8.46 8.37 28.23
N SER A 235 -7.56 8.48 27.24
CA SER A 235 -6.82 9.74 27.02
C SER A 235 -7.76 10.88 26.61
N ILE A 236 -8.69 10.62 25.69
CA ILE A 236 -9.67 11.62 25.23
C ILE A 236 -10.60 12.08 26.37
N VAL A 237 -11.05 11.16 27.23
CA VAL A 237 -11.90 11.51 28.39
C VAL A 237 -11.13 12.34 29.42
N ARG A 238 -9.85 12.02 29.66
CA ARG A 238 -8.97 12.82 30.54
C ARG A 238 -8.67 14.20 29.96
N GLU A 239 -8.59 14.31 28.64
CA GLU A 239 -8.39 15.57 27.90
C GLU A 239 -9.66 16.44 27.87
N GLY A 240 -10.86 15.84 27.89
CA GLY A 240 -12.14 16.56 27.87
C GLY A 240 -12.47 17.40 29.11
N GLY A 241 -11.66 17.31 30.18
CA GLY A 241 -11.77 18.15 31.38
C GLY A 241 -10.81 19.35 31.42
N ALA A 242 -9.85 19.43 30.50
CA ALA A 242 -8.88 20.52 30.43
C ALA A 242 -8.96 21.18 29.03
N GLY A 243 -9.74 22.26 28.94
CA GLY A 243 -9.69 23.15 27.77
C GLY A 243 -8.25 23.61 27.50
N ASP A 244 -7.92 23.74 26.21
CA ASP A 244 -6.67 24.29 25.64
C ASP A 244 -5.40 23.43 25.47
N GLN A 245 -5.40 22.11 25.72
CA GLN A 245 -4.16 21.29 25.57
C GLN A 245 -4.12 20.28 24.41
N ALA A 246 -5.03 20.37 23.42
CA ALA A 246 -5.03 19.47 22.26
C ALA A 246 -3.74 19.55 21.40
N ASP A 247 -3.02 20.67 21.44
CA ASP A 247 -1.80 20.90 20.64
C ASP A 247 -0.51 20.26 21.20
N ARG A 248 -0.55 19.64 22.40
CA ARG A 248 0.63 19.04 23.06
C ARG A 248 0.62 17.52 23.15
N VAL A 249 -0.35 16.83 22.55
CA VAL A 249 -0.50 15.37 22.69
C VAL A 249 0.62 14.65 21.95
N PHE A 250 1.52 14.01 22.72
CA PHE A 250 2.61 13.20 22.18
C PHE A 250 2.06 12.06 21.29
N PRO A 251 2.64 11.82 20.10
CA PRO A 251 2.17 10.76 19.21
C PRO A 251 2.21 9.39 19.88
N VAL A 252 1.22 8.55 19.60
CA VAL A 252 1.19 7.19 20.14
C VAL A 252 2.40 6.40 19.61
N LEU A 253 3.30 6.09 20.53
CA LEU A 253 4.50 5.30 20.24
C LEU A 253 4.12 3.92 19.67
N PRO A 254 4.58 3.57 18.45
CA PRO A 254 4.24 2.29 17.81
C PRO A 254 4.98 1.11 18.41
N PHE A 255 5.94 1.37 19.30
CA PHE A 255 6.78 0.35 19.93
C PHE A 255 6.04 -0.39 21.05
N PRO A 256 6.19 -1.72 21.14
CA PRO A 256 5.70 -2.48 22.29
C PRO A 256 6.20 -1.89 23.61
N CYS A 257 5.35 -1.87 24.63
CA CYS A 257 5.78 -1.56 25.99
C CYS A 257 6.60 -2.72 26.54
N THR A 258 7.64 -2.44 27.31
CA THR A 258 8.47 -3.45 27.98
C THR A 258 7.65 -4.30 28.95
N PHE A 259 6.62 -3.69 29.55
CA PHE A 259 5.68 -4.36 30.44
C PHE A 259 4.27 -4.18 29.93
N TYR A 260 3.52 -5.28 29.89
CA TYR A 260 2.09 -5.23 29.63
C TYR A 260 1.37 -4.73 30.88
N ARG A 261 0.63 -3.64 30.74
CA ARG A 261 -0.29 -3.15 31.77
C ARG A 261 -1.70 -3.10 31.18
N PRO A 262 -2.62 -3.95 31.64
CA PRO A 262 -4.02 -3.90 31.22
C PRO A 262 -4.55 -2.48 31.38
N GLN A 263 -5.28 -1.99 30.37
CA GLN A 263 -5.90 -0.68 30.44
C GLN A 263 -7.21 -0.72 31.23
N GLU A 264 -7.51 0.39 31.91
CA GLU A 264 -8.77 0.54 32.63
C GLU A 264 -9.96 0.31 31.68
N PRO A 265 -10.98 -0.45 32.11
CA PRO A 265 -12.18 -0.69 31.31
C PRO A 265 -12.83 0.63 30.87
N HIS A 266 -13.30 0.67 29.62
CA HIS A 266 -14.04 1.82 29.10
C HIS A 266 -15.33 1.32 28.47
N ALA A 267 -16.47 1.59 29.11
CA ALA A 267 -17.78 0.99 28.78
C ALA A 267 -18.12 1.05 27.27
N VAL A 268 -17.98 2.20 26.62
CA VAL A 268 -18.30 2.35 25.18
C VAL A 268 -17.37 1.54 24.28
N VAL A 269 -16.07 1.51 24.60
CA VAL A 269 -15.08 0.74 23.84
C VAL A 269 -15.35 -0.74 24.04
N ASP A 270 -15.55 -1.17 25.28
CA ASP A 270 -15.73 -2.57 25.63
C ASP A 270 -17.00 -3.18 25.04
N THR A 271 -18.12 -2.44 25.05
CA THR A 271 -19.35 -2.91 24.41
C THR A 271 -19.17 -3.07 22.89
N LYS A 272 -18.58 -2.10 22.20
CA LYS A 272 -18.33 -2.18 20.75
C LYS A 272 -17.29 -3.24 20.41
N PHE A 273 -16.24 -3.33 21.22
CA PHE A 273 -15.16 -4.29 21.04
C PHE A 273 -15.65 -5.72 21.24
N ARG A 274 -16.54 -5.96 22.20
CA ARG A 274 -17.18 -7.27 22.40
C ARG A 274 -17.92 -7.74 21.16
N LEU A 275 -18.72 -6.88 20.53
CA LEU A 275 -19.44 -7.19 19.28
C LEU A 275 -18.48 -7.53 18.13
N LEU A 276 -17.37 -6.80 18.02
CA LEU A 276 -16.31 -7.08 17.05
C LEU A 276 -15.65 -8.43 17.33
N ALA A 277 -15.19 -8.63 18.56
CA ALA A 277 -14.49 -9.85 18.98
C ALA A 277 -15.38 -11.08 18.78
N GLU A 278 -16.65 -11.02 19.18
CA GLU A 278 -17.62 -12.10 18.96
C GLU A 278 -17.81 -12.40 17.46
N SER A 279 -17.92 -11.36 16.63
CA SER A 279 -18.01 -11.53 15.17
C SER A 279 -16.76 -12.20 14.59
N VAL A 280 -15.57 -11.80 15.05
CA VAL A 280 -14.30 -12.40 14.63
C VAL A 280 -14.21 -13.84 15.10
N TYR A 281 -14.52 -14.13 16.37
CA TYR A 281 -14.50 -15.49 16.90
C TYR A 281 -15.50 -16.41 16.21
N ARG A 282 -16.70 -15.91 15.87
CA ARG A 282 -17.68 -16.66 15.09
C ARG A 282 -17.14 -17.04 13.72
N VAL A 283 -16.50 -16.08 13.03
CA VAL A 283 -15.84 -16.36 11.74
C VAL A 283 -14.73 -17.39 11.93
N VAL A 284 -13.82 -17.18 12.88
CA VAL A 284 -12.71 -18.12 13.14
C VAL A 284 -13.26 -19.53 13.42
N ARG A 285 -14.22 -19.70 14.34
CA ARG A 285 -14.84 -20.99 14.65
C ARG A 285 -15.49 -21.65 13.42
N GLN A 286 -16.14 -20.86 12.57
CA GLN A 286 -16.75 -21.37 11.33
C GLN A 286 -15.72 -21.95 10.36
N TYR A 287 -14.49 -21.44 10.36
CA TYR A 287 -13.44 -21.85 9.43
C TYR A 287 -12.40 -22.81 10.04
N VAL A 288 -12.26 -22.88 11.37
CA VAL A 288 -11.36 -23.83 12.06
C VAL A 288 -11.70 -25.28 11.69
N ASN A 289 -12.99 -25.62 11.63
CA ASN A 289 -13.43 -26.99 11.32
C ASN A 289 -13.56 -27.26 9.81
N LYS A 290 -13.28 -26.28 8.94
CA LYS A 290 -13.38 -26.46 7.48
C LYS A 290 -12.05 -26.94 6.92
N ARG A 291 -12.10 -27.99 6.11
CA ARG A 291 -10.97 -28.37 5.26
C ARG A 291 -10.64 -27.19 4.34
N THR A 292 -9.40 -26.70 4.44
CA THR A 292 -8.93 -25.61 3.60
C THR A 292 -8.69 -26.16 2.20
N ALA A 293 -9.34 -25.57 1.20
CA ALA A 293 -9.06 -25.90 -0.18
C ALA A 293 -7.63 -25.42 -0.51
N PHE A 294 -6.76 -26.34 -0.91
CA PHE A 294 -5.42 -25.99 -1.37
C PHE A 294 -5.55 -25.22 -2.69
N ASN A 295 -4.92 -24.05 -2.76
CA ASN A 295 -4.79 -23.28 -4.00
C ASN A 295 -3.46 -23.55 -4.72
N LEU A 296 -2.76 -24.63 -4.33
CA LEU A 296 -1.55 -25.14 -4.97
C LEU A 296 -1.82 -26.53 -5.56
N THR A 297 -1.32 -26.79 -6.76
CA THR A 297 -1.38 -28.13 -7.37
C THR A 297 -0.50 -29.13 -6.61
N PRO A 298 -0.68 -30.45 -6.79
CA PRO A 298 0.25 -31.45 -6.24
C PRO A 298 1.70 -31.22 -6.70
N SER A 299 1.91 -30.85 -7.98
CA SER A 299 3.23 -30.53 -8.54
C SER A 299 3.85 -29.31 -7.84
N GLN A 300 3.12 -28.21 -7.71
CA GLN A 300 3.61 -27.01 -7.02
C GLN A 300 3.92 -27.27 -5.53
N ARG A 301 3.19 -28.17 -4.87
CA ARG A 301 3.51 -28.59 -3.49
C ARG A 301 4.82 -29.39 -3.43
N GLN A 302 5.14 -30.16 -4.46
CA GLN A 302 6.43 -30.84 -4.56
C GLN A 302 7.55 -29.81 -4.80
N GLY A 303 7.35 -28.85 -5.71
CA GLY A 303 8.27 -27.73 -5.91
C GLY A 303 8.49 -26.90 -4.64
N PHE A 304 7.45 -26.69 -3.83
CA PHE A 304 7.56 -26.02 -2.53
C PHE A 304 8.49 -26.77 -1.57
N LYS A 305 8.36 -28.11 -1.50
CA LYS A 305 9.24 -28.95 -0.66
C LYS A 305 10.68 -28.89 -1.14
N GLU A 306 10.92 -28.98 -2.45
CA GLU A 306 12.25 -28.83 -3.02
C GLU A 306 12.88 -27.49 -2.65
N LEU A 307 12.20 -26.38 -2.93
CA LEU A 307 12.72 -25.04 -2.61
C LEU A 307 13.04 -24.90 -1.13
N ARG A 308 12.17 -25.42 -0.25
CA ARG A 308 12.39 -25.42 1.18
C ARG A 308 13.64 -26.20 1.57
N ASN A 309 13.81 -27.42 1.04
CA ASN A 309 14.97 -28.25 1.33
C ASN A 309 16.28 -27.57 0.87
N ARG A 310 16.28 -26.98 -0.33
CA ARG A 310 17.47 -26.26 -0.85
C ARG A 310 17.80 -24.99 -0.06
N LEU A 311 16.78 -24.28 0.43
CA LEU A 311 16.96 -23.13 1.33
C LEU A 311 17.52 -23.57 2.69
N GLU A 312 16.99 -24.64 3.28
CA GLU A 312 17.46 -25.19 4.55
C GLU A 312 18.88 -25.77 4.44
N ALA A 313 19.24 -26.33 3.28
CA ALA A 313 20.59 -26.80 2.97
C ALA A 313 21.60 -25.66 2.67
N GLY A 314 21.14 -24.41 2.54
CA GLY A 314 22.01 -23.28 2.19
C GLY A 314 22.51 -23.27 0.75
N GLU A 315 21.89 -24.04 -0.15
CA GLU A 315 22.30 -24.08 -1.56
C GLU A 315 21.90 -22.80 -2.29
N ILE A 316 20.70 -22.28 -1.97
CA ILE A 316 20.10 -21.15 -2.67
C ILE A 316 19.67 -20.06 -1.69
N ARG A 317 19.64 -18.82 -2.18
CA ARG A 317 18.91 -17.71 -1.57
C ARG A 317 17.73 -17.35 -2.47
N LEU A 318 16.55 -17.25 -1.86
CA LEU A 318 15.34 -16.75 -2.51
C LEU A 318 15.07 -15.32 -2.03
N SER A 319 14.91 -14.39 -2.96
CA SER A 319 14.62 -12.98 -2.67
C SER A 319 13.70 -12.36 -3.71
N VAL A 320 13.43 -11.07 -3.59
CA VAL A 320 12.69 -10.28 -4.59
C VAL A 320 13.63 -9.31 -5.29
N SER A 321 13.39 -9.03 -6.56
CA SER A 321 14.21 -8.07 -7.30
C SER A 321 13.97 -6.62 -6.87
N ASP A 322 14.95 -5.75 -7.15
CA ASP A 322 14.91 -4.32 -6.76
C ASP A 322 13.73 -3.55 -7.36
N LYS A 323 13.38 -3.81 -8.62
CA LYS A 323 12.35 -3.05 -9.37
C LYS A 323 11.32 -3.92 -10.12
N GLY A 324 11.58 -5.21 -10.33
CA GLY A 324 10.71 -6.09 -11.12
C GLY A 324 9.61 -6.76 -10.32
N GLY A 325 9.74 -6.83 -8.99
CA GLY A 325 8.77 -7.55 -8.15
C GLY A 325 8.69 -9.05 -8.48
N GLU A 326 9.71 -9.59 -9.16
CA GLU A 326 9.88 -11.01 -9.45
C GLU A 326 10.67 -11.69 -8.34
N PHE A 327 10.58 -13.01 -8.27
CA PHE A 327 11.49 -13.79 -7.44
C PHE A 327 12.87 -13.84 -8.07
N VAL A 328 13.91 -13.76 -7.24
CA VAL A 328 15.29 -13.99 -7.63
C VAL A 328 15.81 -15.19 -6.85
N VAL A 329 16.28 -16.19 -7.57
CA VAL A 329 16.93 -17.38 -7.03
C VAL A 329 18.40 -17.30 -7.40
N ILE A 330 19.29 -17.36 -6.42
CA ILE A 330 20.74 -17.24 -6.61
C ILE A 330 21.47 -18.23 -5.69
N PRO A 331 22.65 -18.77 -6.04
CA PRO A 331 23.42 -19.58 -5.11
C PRO A 331 23.77 -18.76 -3.89
N GLN A 332 23.69 -19.37 -2.71
CA GLN A 332 24.01 -18.66 -1.48
C GLN A 332 25.47 -18.17 -1.48
N GLU A 333 26.38 -18.97 -2.04
CA GLU A 333 27.80 -18.61 -2.17
C GLU A 333 28.02 -17.43 -3.13
N LEU A 334 27.32 -17.42 -4.27
CA LEU A 334 27.40 -16.28 -5.20
C LEU A 334 26.84 -15.01 -4.56
N ASP A 335 25.74 -15.11 -3.82
CA ASP A 335 25.17 -13.97 -3.10
C ASP A 335 26.10 -13.39 -2.04
N LYS A 336 26.77 -14.27 -1.27
CA LYS A 336 27.81 -13.88 -0.31
C LYS A 336 28.97 -13.21 -1.03
N ALA A 337 29.45 -13.77 -2.15
CA ALA A 337 30.54 -13.20 -2.93
C ALA A 337 30.21 -11.81 -3.49
N ILE A 338 29.01 -11.62 -4.04
CA ILE A 338 28.52 -10.31 -4.50
C ILE A 338 28.48 -9.32 -3.33
N THR A 339 27.97 -9.74 -2.18
CA THR A 339 27.88 -8.88 -0.99
C THR A 339 29.26 -8.52 -0.45
N GLN A 340 30.20 -9.48 -0.42
CA GLN A 340 31.59 -9.24 -0.01
C GLN A 340 32.28 -8.26 -0.96
N LEU A 341 32.14 -8.45 -2.28
CA LEU A 341 32.68 -7.53 -3.28
C LEU A 341 32.13 -6.12 -3.09
N HIS A 342 30.84 -5.98 -2.82
CA HIS A 342 30.22 -4.69 -2.55
C HIS A 342 30.80 -4.00 -1.29
N LEU A 343 31.12 -4.78 -0.25
CA LEU A 343 31.70 -4.29 1.00
C LEU A 343 33.20 -3.96 0.92
N GLN A 344 33.87 -4.23 -0.22
CA GLN A 344 35.28 -3.89 -0.41
C GLN A 344 35.52 -2.39 -0.64
N ASP A 345 34.46 -1.63 -0.93
CA ASP A 345 34.57 -0.17 -1.10
C ASP A 345 34.94 0.50 0.22
N LYS A 346 36.24 0.78 0.38
CA LYS A 346 36.82 1.42 1.58
C LYS A 346 36.48 2.90 1.70
N SER A 347 35.95 3.53 0.65
CA SER A 347 35.48 4.92 0.74
C SER A 347 34.15 5.02 1.49
N LEU A 348 33.35 3.95 1.47
CA LEU A 348 32.02 3.89 2.10
C LEU A 348 31.99 2.99 3.35
N TYR A 349 32.72 1.88 3.34
CA TYR A 349 32.62 0.85 4.37
C TYR A 349 33.91 0.68 5.16
N CYS A 350 33.77 0.50 6.48
CA CYS A 350 34.87 0.12 7.36
C CYS A 350 34.45 -1.05 8.26
N ARG A 351 35.43 -1.84 8.70
CA ARG A 351 35.16 -2.92 9.67
C ARG A 351 34.93 -2.31 11.05
N SER A 352 33.85 -2.74 11.70
CA SER A 352 33.55 -2.39 13.09
C SER A 352 33.66 -3.63 13.99
N THR A 353 33.74 -3.40 15.30
CA THR A 353 33.78 -4.46 16.31
C THR A 353 32.55 -4.39 17.20
N GLU A 354 32.22 -5.48 17.88
CA GLU A 354 31.13 -5.49 18.87
C GLU A 354 31.35 -4.45 19.98
N LYS A 355 32.61 -4.25 20.40
CA LYS A 355 32.98 -3.23 21.39
C LYS A 355 32.70 -1.82 20.85
N GLU A 356 33.04 -1.56 19.60
CA GLU A 356 32.78 -0.26 18.96
C GLU A 356 31.29 0.00 18.82
N TYR A 357 30.55 -0.98 18.28
CA TYR A 357 29.09 -0.91 18.20
C TYR A 357 28.46 -0.64 19.57
N THR A 358 28.93 -1.34 20.60
CA THR A 358 28.47 -1.17 21.98
C THR A 358 28.75 0.22 22.52
N ARG A 359 29.94 0.75 22.26
CA ARG A 359 30.34 2.10 22.64
C ARG A 359 29.44 3.14 21.96
N GLN A 360 29.17 2.97 20.66
CA GLN A 360 28.37 3.92 19.88
C GLN A 360 26.91 3.96 20.32
N TYR A 361 26.23 2.82 20.48
CA TYR A 361 24.82 2.87 20.91
C TYR A 361 24.67 3.38 22.36
N ARG A 362 25.65 3.12 23.24
CA ARG A 362 25.65 3.70 24.60
C ARG A 362 25.85 5.21 24.56
N LYS A 363 26.73 5.70 23.68
CA LYS A 363 26.91 7.14 23.42
C LYS A 363 25.60 7.75 22.88
N LEU A 364 24.93 7.11 21.93
CA LEU A 364 23.61 7.53 21.43
C LEU A 364 22.61 7.71 22.57
N ASN A 365 22.47 6.69 23.41
CA ASN A 365 21.53 6.73 24.53
C ASN A 365 21.84 7.87 25.51
N LYS A 366 23.13 8.15 25.77
CA LYS A 366 23.55 9.28 26.62
C LYS A 366 23.14 10.61 26.00
N VAL A 367 23.43 10.81 24.70
CA VAL A 367 23.07 12.02 23.96
C VAL A 367 21.55 12.20 23.94
N TRP A 368 20.81 11.15 23.58
CA TRP A 368 19.35 11.13 23.60
C TRP A 368 18.78 11.54 24.96
N CYS A 369 19.21 10.88 26.04
CA CYS A 369 18.72 11.19 27.38
C CYS A 369 19.03 12.63 27.79
N CYS A 370 20.20 13.16 27.41
CA CYS A 370 20.57 14.54 27.70
C CYS A 370 19.68 15.53 26.95
N VAL A 371 19.59 15.40 25.63
CA VAL A 371 18.81 16.30 24.77
C VAL A 371 17.33 16.23 25.10
N ALA A 372 16.79 15.04 25.30
CA ALA A 372 15.38 14.85 25.64
C ALA A 372 15.01 15.47 26.99
N LYS A 373 15.91 15.43 27.99
CA LYS A 373 15.71 16.10 29.28
C LYS A 373 15.73 17.62 29.16
N VAL A 374 16.68 18.17 28.40
CA VAL A 374 16.77 19.62 28.14
C VAL A 374 15.52 20.10 27.41
N ALA A 375 15.00 19.29 26.48
CA ALA A 375 13.71 19.51 25.82
C ALA A 375 12.49 19.18 26.70
N GLY A 376 12.64 18.98 28.02
CA GLY A 376 11.49 18.76 28.90
C GLY A 376 10.60 17.57 28.53
N LEU A 377 11.12 16.55 27.82
CA LEU A 377 10.34 15.35 27.51
C LEU A 377 10.07 14.55 28.79
N PRO A 378 8.87 13.97 28.95
CA PRO A 378 8.56 13.15 30.11
C PRO A 378 9.52 11.95 30.21
N SER A 379 10.02 11.66 31.42
CA SER A 379 10.94 10.53 31.67
C SER A 379 10.44 9.19 31.12
N SER A 380 9.12 8.96 31.16
CA SER A 380 8.49 7.79 30.56
C SER A 380 8.72 7.69 29.05
N THR A 381 8.64 8.82 28.33
CA THR A 381 8.87 8.90 26.89
C THR A 381 10.34 8.71 26.56
N ILE A 382 11.23 9.36 27.33
CA ILE A 382 12.69 9.22 27.18
C ILE A 382 13.08 7.75 27.28
N ASN A 383 12.61 7.06 28.33
CA ASN A 383 12.90 5.65 28.57
C ASN A 383 12.30 4.74 27.50
N ARG A 384 11.11 5.06 26.97
CA ARG A 384 10.50 4.25 25.90
C ARG A 384 11.26 4.33 24.59
N LEU A 385 11.79 5.51 24.26
CA LEU A 385 12.56 5.76 23.03
C LEU A 385 14.04 5.35 23.15
N LYS A 386 14.56 5.19 24.37
CA LYS A 386 15.88 4.62 24.63
C LYS A 386 15.93 3.13 24.23
N SER A 387 17.07 2.70 23.70
CA SER A 387 17.33 1.30 23.32
C SER A 387 18.55 0.77 24.07
N ASP A 388 18.32 0.08 25.20
CA ASP A 388 19.42 -0.42 26.06
C ASP A 388 20.12 -1.68 25.51
N LEU A 389 19.39 -2.49 24.73
CA LEU A 389 19.87 -3.72 24.11
C LEU A 389 19.42 -3.77 22.64
N PRO A 390 20.01 -2.92 21.76
CA PRO A 390 19.61 -2.87 20.36
C PRO A 390 20.11 -4.08 19.56
N LEU A 391 19.29 -4.55 18.62
CA LEU A 391 19.71 -5.55 17.64
C LEU A 391 20.72 -4.93 16.66
N CYS A 392 21.76 -5.69 16.28
CA CYS A 392 22.69 -5.24 15.26
C CYS A 392 21.96 -5.06 13.92
N PRO A 393 22.04 -3.90 13.26
CA PRO A 393 21.43 -3.69 11.96
C PRO A 393 21.94 -4.70 10.93
N VAL A 394 21.04 -5.23 10.11
CA VAL A 394 21.35 -6.29 9.15
C VAL A 394 21.40 -5.73 7.73
N LEU A 395 22.56 -5.88 7.08
CA LEU A 395 22.71 -5.60 5.65
C LEU A 395 22.14 -6.76 4.83
N TYR A 396 21.34 -6.45 3.82
CA TYR A 396 20.96 -7.38 2.77
C TYR A 396 20.99 -6.69 1.40
N THR A 397 21.20 -7.46 0.35
CA THR A 397 21.32 -6.96 -1.02
C THR A 397 20.15 -7.42 -1.89
N LEU A 398 19.61 -6.48 -2.67
CA LEU A 398 18.63 -6.76 -3.71
C LEU A 398 19.30 -6.71 -5.08
N ILE A 399 19.10 -7.74 -5.90
CA ILE A 399 19.68 -7.79 -7.25
C ILE A 399 18.92 -6.86 -8.19
N LYS A 400 19.66 -6.06 -8.96
CA LYS A 400 19.11 -5.19 -10.02
C LYS A 400 18.97 -5.98 -11.32
N THR A 401 18.01 -6.89 -11.36
CA THR A 401 17.72 -7.75 -12.52
C THR A 401 17.59 -7.01 -13.85
N HIS A 402 16.98 -5.83 -13.85
CA HIS A 402 16.87 -4.93 -15.01
C HIS A 402 18.21 -4.38 -15.56
N LYS A 403 19.34 -4.64 -14.91
CA LYS A 403 20.68 -4.28 -15.37
C LYS A 403 21.51 -5.49 -15.82
N ILE A 404 20.94 -6.69 -15.78
CA ILE A 404 21.62 -7.94 -16.13
C ILE A 404 21.27 -8.30 -17.58
N THR A 405 22.27 -8.68 -18.38
CA THR A 405 22.04 -9.18 -19.74
C THR A 405 21.74 -10.69 -19.73
N PHE A 406 21.14 -11.22 -20.79
CA PHE A 406 20.80 -12.65 -20.84
C PHE A 406 22.02 -13.57 -20.71
N ALA A 407 23.14 -13.18 -21.33
CA ALA A 407 24.40 -13.94 -21.25
C ALA A 407 24.95 -14.02 -19.81
N ASP A 408 24.67 -12.99 -19.02
CA ASP A 408 25.19 -12.84 -17.66
C ASP A 408 24.38 -13.59 -16.60
N LEU A 409 23.18 -14.08 -16.93
CA LEU A 409 22.31 -14.79 -15.97
C LEU A 409 22.98 -16.05 -15.41
N SER A 410 23.74 -16.76 -16.26
CA SER A 410 24.49 -17.96 -15.89
C SER A 410 25.90 -17.67 -15.38
N SER A 411 26.29 -16.39 -15.27
CA SER A 411 27.60 -16.03 -14.77
C SER A 411 27.73 -16.36 -13.29
N ASN A 412 28.90 -16.88 -12.89
CA ASN A 412 29.29 -17.02 -11.49
C ASN A 412 30.27 -15.92 -11.06
N ASP A 413 30.54 -14.92 -11.91
CA ASP A 413 31.36 -13.77 -11.55
C ASP A 413 30.51 -12.75 -10.75
N PRO A 414 30.85 -12.45 -9.48
CA PRO A 414 30.12 -11.47 -8.68
C PRO A 414 30.17 -10.05 -9.26
N SER A 415 31.17 -9.70 -10.07
CA SER A 415 31.36 -8.32 -10.59
C SER A 415 30.26 -7.87 -11.57
N VAL A 416 29.65 -8.85 -12.23
CA VAL A 416 28.59 -8.69 -13.23
C VAL A 416 27.28 -8.24 -12.58
N PHE A 417 27.02 -8.65 -11.34
CA PHE A 417 25.77 -8.40 -10.66
C PHE A 417 25.76 -7.05 -9.93
N LYS A 418 24.95 -6.11 -10.42
CA LYS A 418 24.68 -4.87 -9.70
C LYS A 418 23.61 -5.08 -8.63
N VAL A 419 23.88 -4.58 -7.42
CA VAL A 419 22.96 -4.71 -6.28
C VAL A 419 22.51 -3.36 -5.72
N ARG A 420 21.45 -3.39 -4.93
CA ARG A 420 21.05 -2.32 -4.01
C ARG A 420 21.26 -2.82 -2.57
N PRO A 421 22.22 -2.28 -1.81
CA PRO A 421 22.34 -2.58 -0.39
C PRO A 421 21.18 -1.93 0.39
N ILE A 422 20.66 -2.63 1.38
CA ILE A 422 19.67 -2.12 2.33
C ILE A 422 20.08 -2.55 3.73
N ILE A 423 20.09 -1.61 4.66
CA ILE A 423 20.34 -1.86 6.08
C ILE A 423 18.99 -1.88 6.81
N SER A 424 18.59 -3.05 7.31
CA SER A 424 17.45 -3.17 8.19
C SER A 424 17.86 -2.76 9.61
N ASN A 425 17.31 -1.63 10.07
CA ASN A 425 17.55 -1.11 11.41
C ASN A 425 16.39 -1.42 12.38
N VAL A 426 15.55 -2.41 12.08
CA VAL A 426 14.43 -2.77 12.96
C VAL A 426 14.94 -3.29 14.30
N GLY A 427 14.54 -2.63 15.40
CA GLY A 427 15.07 -2.93 16.73
C GLY A 427 16.51 -2.47 16.97
N GLY A 428 17.09 -1.73 16.02
CA GLY A 428 18.45 -1.22 16.09
C GLY A 428 18.61 0.00 16.99
N PRO A 429 19.84 0.52 17.11
CA PRO A 429 20.16 1.58 18.06
C PRO A 429 19.43 2.89 17.74
N THR A 430 19.25 3.19 16.45
CA THR A 430 18.60 4.43 16.00
C THR A 430 17.12 4.26 15.68
N ASP A 431 16.54 3.05 15.73
CA ASP A 431 15.16 2.76 15.26
C ASP A 431 14.11 3.70 15.89
N LYS A 432 14.01 3.65 17.22
CA LYS A 432 13.00 4.40 17.97
C LYS A 432 13.18 5.91 17.87
N ILE A 433 14.42 6.36 17.89
CA ILE A 433 14.76 7.79 17.83
C ILE A 433 14.54 8.31 16.41
N SER A 434 14.86 7.53 15.38
CA SER A 434 14.59 7.86 13.97
C SER A 434 13.10 8.00 13.71
N TRP A 435 12.26 7.14 14.31
CA TRP A 435 10.81 7.33 14.26
C TRP A 435 10.39 8.67 14.86
N PHE A 436 10.92 9.03 16.03
CA PHE A 436 10.59 10.29 16.68
C PHE A 436 11.02 11.50 15.84
N LEU A 437 12.24 11.49 15.31
CA LEU A 437 12.71 12.52 14.39
C LEU A 437 11.82 12.59 13.14
N ASN A 438 11.46 11.44 12.56
CA ASN A 438 10.61 11.42 11.37
C ASN A 438 9.22 12.04 11.65
N VAL A 439 8.65 11.91 12.86
CA VAL A 439 7.40 12.61 13.21
C VAL A 439 7.56 14.14 13.18
N ILE A 440 8.74 14.65 13.54
CA ILE A 440 9.04 16.09 13.49
C ILE A 440 9.33 16.50 12.04
N LEU A 441 10.26 15.82 11.38
CA LEU A 441 10.75 16.18 10.04
C LEU A 441 9.69 16.04 8.94
N GLN A 442 8.71 15.14 9.09
CA GLN A 442 7.62 15.05 8.11
C GLN A 442 6.78 16.33 8.04
N GLN A 443 6.72 17.12 9.11
CA GLN A 443 5.97 18.39 9.12
C GLN A 443 6.65 19.46 8.25
N ILE A 444 7.99 19.48 8.16
CA ILE A 444 8.71 20.47 7.36
C ILE A 444 8.67 20.19 5.86
N LEU A 445 8.34 18.96 5.44
CA LEU A 445 8.26 18.60 4.01
C LEU A 445 7.21 19.41 3.24
N GLN A 446 6.23 20.00 3.91
CA GLN A 446 5.24 20.88 3.27
C GLN A 446 5.84 22.23 2.83
N TYR A 447 6.98 22.63 3.41
CA TYR A 447 7.68 23.87 3.09
C TYR A 447 8.70 23.70 1.97
N VAL A 448 9.03 22.46 1.59
CA VAL A 448 9.94 22.15 0.47
C VAL A 448 9.19 22.32 -0.85
N PRO A 449 9.50 23.32 -1.71
CA PRO A 449 8.68 23.64 -2.89
C PRO A 449 8.62 22.50 -3.93
N ALA A 450 9.71 21.76 -4.08
CA ALA A 450 9.84 20.64 -5.01
C ALA A 450 9.32 19.31 -4.44
N HIS A 451 8.80 19.28 -3.21
CA HIS A 451 8.31 18.04 -2.61
C HIS A 451 7.09 17.49 -3.36
N LEU A 452 7.14 16.19 -3.66
CA LEU A 452 6.08 15.45 -4.33
C LEU A 452 5.55 14.37 -3.39
N THR A 453 4.28 14.46 -2.98
CA THR A 453 3.72 13.47 -2.04
C THR A 453 3.41 12.13 -2.71
N ASN A 454 3.16 12.12 -4.03
CA ASN A 454 2.86 10.92 -4.80
C ASN A 454 2.95 11.19 -6.32
N THR A 455 2.95 10.10 -7.10
CA THR A 455 3.01 10.15 -8.56
C THR A 455 1.88 10.95 -9.21
N ASN A 456 0.68 11.00 -8.62
CA ASN A 456 -0.42 11.78 -9.20
C ASN A 456 -0.16 13.28 -9.13
N MET A 457 0.49 13.78 -8.07
CA MET A 457 0.88 15.19 -8.00
C MET A 457 1.86 15.57 -9.12
N LEU A 458 2.81 14.69 -9.43
CA LEU A 458 3.73 14.91 -10.54
C LEU A 458 2.97 14.96 -11.88
N LEU A 459 2.07 14.00 -12.12
CA LEU A 459 1.26 13.97 -13.33
C LEU A 459 0.36 15.21 -13.45
N GLU A 460 -0.25 15.67 -12.36
CA GLU A 460 -1.04 16.90 -12.35
C GLU A 460 -0.16 18.14 -12.64
N LYS A 461 1.04 18.23 -12.05
CA LYS A 461 1.99 19.32 -12.34
C LYS A 461 2.41 19.32 -13.82
N LEU A 462 2.71 18.15 -14.39
CA LEU A 462 3.10 18.01 -15.79
C LEU A 462 1.94 18.35 -16.75
N LEU A 463 0.71 17.91 -16.46
CA LEU A 463 -0.46 18.20 -17.29
C LEU A 463 -0.83 19.70 -17.27
N ASN A 464 -0.56 20.38 -16.16
CA ASN A 464 -0.80 21.82 -16.02
C ASN A 464 0.39 22.67 -16.48
N ALA A 465 1.55 22.07 -16.74
CA ALA A 465 2.69 22.78 -17.30
C ALA A 465 2.34 23.16 -18.74
N ASN A 466 2.17 24.46 -18.99
CA ASN A 466 1.89 24.99 -20.33
C ASN A 466 3.18 25.00 -21.15
N LEU A 467 3.59 23.82 -21.65
CA LEU A 467 4.74 23.65 -22.51
C LEU A 467 4.37 24.14 -23.92
N ARG A 468 4.67 25.42 -24.23
CA ARG A 468 4.49 26.02 -25.55
C ARG A 468 5.85 26.36 -26.18
N GLY A 469 5.93 26.26 -27.52
CA GLY A 469 7.15 26.54 -28.29
C GLY A 469 8.01 25.29 -28.52
N ASP A 470 9.24 25.50 -29.00
CA ASP A 470 10.25 24.46 -29.19
C ASP A 470 10.84 24.05 -27.83
N VAL A 471 10.16 23.12 -27.15
CA VAL A 471 10.61 22.57 -25.87
C VAL A 471 11.35 21.25 -26.11
N VAL A 472 12.61 21.20 -25.69
CA VAL A 472 13.39 19.96 -25.60
C VAL A 472 13.19 19.37 -24.20
N VAL A 473 12.87 18.09 -24.14
CA VAL A 473 12.73 17.36 -22.88
C VAL A 473 13.97 16.49 -22.69
N GLU A 474 14.70 16.75 -21.62
CA GLU A 474 15.86 15.96 -21.22
C GLU A 474 15.58 15.23 -19.90
N SER A 475 16.07 14.00 -19.82
CA SER A 475 15.96 13.18 -18.61
C SER A 475 17.33 12.97 -17.99
N PHE A 476 17.45 13.29 -16.71
CA PHE A 476 18.65 13.06 -15.92
C PHE A 476 18.38 11.99 -14.85
N ASP A 477 19.31 11.06 -14.66
CA ASP A 477 19.28 10.09 -13.57
C ASP A 477 20.43 10.40 -12.60
N VAL A 478 20.10 10.66 -11.34
CA VAL A 478 21.10 10.89 -10.30
C VAL A 478 21.56 9.53 -9.78
N THR A 479 22.84 9.23 -9.95
CA THR A 479 23.44 7.98 -9.47
C THR A 479 23.73 8.06 -7.97
N SER A 480 23.34 7.00 -7.25
CA SER A 480 23.67 6.81 -5.83
C SER A 480 23.35 8.00 -4.92
N LEU A 481 22.17 8.62 -5.12
CA LEU A 481 21.75 9.83 -4.38
C LEU A 481 22.06 9.76 -2.87
N TYR A 482 21.65 8.68 -2.19
CA TYR A 482 21.81 8.57 -0.73
C TYR A 482 23.26 8.61 -0.24
N THR A 483 24.23 8.11 -0.99
CA THR A 483 25.65 8.12 -0.58
C THR A 483 26.36 9.42 -0.97
N ASN A 484 25.73 10.24 -1.81
CA ASN A 484 26.31 11.49 -2.33
C ASN A 484 25.68 12.74 -1.68
N VAL A 485 24.72 12.58 -0.77
CA VAL A 485 24.17 13.71 0.01
C VAL A 485 25.18 14.07 1.11
N SER A 486 25.66 15.31 1.12
CA SER A 486 26.46 15.83 2.25
C SER A 486 25.60 15.88 3.51
N ASN A 487 26.07 15.20 4.55
CA ASN A 487 25.40 15.19 5.85
C ASN A 487 25.34 16.60 6.44
N GLU A 488 26.40 17.38 6.30
CA GLU A 488 26.49 18.76 6.78
C GLU A 488 25.46 19.66 6.10
N ALA A 489 25.38 19.61 4.76
CA ALA A 489 24.40 20.39 4.00
C ALA A 489 22.95 19.95 4.31
N ALA A 490 22.71 18.65 4.46
CA ALA A 490 21.39 18.14 4.82
C ALA A 490 20.97 18.58 6.23
N LEU A 491 21.90 18.61 7.18
CA LEU A 491 21.67 19.08 8.54
C LEU A 491 21.38 20.58 8.58
N GLU A 492 22.16 21.38 7.86
CA GLU A 492 21.97 22.83 7.78
C GLU A 492 20.60 23.17 7.18
N ALA A 493 20.27 22.60 6.01
CA ALA A 493 18.97 22.83 5.36
C ALA A 493 17.79 22.39 6.24
N THR A 494 17.97 21.29 7.00
CA THR A 494 16.96 20.84 7.96
C THR A 494 16.83 21.83 9.12
N TYR A 495 17.95 22.34 9.65
CA TYR A 495 18.00 23.29 10.75
C TYR A 495 17.34 24.63 10.38
N GLU A 496 17.66 25.18 9.22
CA GLU A 496 17.04 26.41 8.68
C GLU A 496 15.52 26.28 8.64
N LEU A 497 15.00 25.21 7.99
CA LEU A 497 13.56 24.97 7.88
C LEU A 497 12.86 24.77 9.24
N LEU A 498 13.55 24.21 10.23
CA LEU A 498 13.01 24.02 11.57
C LEU A 498 12.92 25.34 12.33
N ASN A 499 13.92 26.20 12.20
CA ASN A 499 13.95 27.51 12.87
C ASN A 499 12.94 28.47 12.24
N ASP A 500 12.91 28.56 10.91
CA ASP A 500 12.02 29.45 10.16
C ASP A 500 10.54 29.15 10.42
N HIS A 501 10.24 27.91 10.80
CA HIS A 501 8.88 27.44 11.00
C HIS A 501 8.60 26.95 12.42
N GLU A 502 9.47 27.24 13.40
CA GLU A 502 9.39 26.72 14.78
C GLU A 502 8.00 26.93 15.40
N CYS A 503 7.40 28.11 15.21
CA CYS A 503 6.09 28.46 15.75
C CYS A 503 4.93 27.63 15.18
N THR A 504 5.12 26.98 14.03
CA THR A 504 4.09 26.16 13.37
C THR A 504 4.28 24.66 13.62
N LEU A 505 5.45 24.26 14.11
CA LEU A 505 5.86 22.87 14.24
C LEU A 505 5.56 22.31 15.62
N ARG A 506 5.14 21.04 15.66
CA ARG A 506 4.99 20.30 16.91
C ARG A 506 6.30 19.60 17.24
N LEU A 507 7.08 20.18 18.15
CA LEU A 507 8.37 19.66 18.62
C LEU A 507 8.27 18.73 19.84
N TYR A 508 7.06 18.60 20.42
CA TYR A 508 6.73 17.67 21.52
C TYR A 508 7.58 17.81 22.81
N GLY A 509 8.38 18.87 22.97
CA GLY A 509 9.30 19.11 24.09
C GLY A 509 9.81 20.56 24.22
N GLY A 510 8.92 21.55 24.10
CA GLY A 510 9.28 22.96 24.26
C GLY A 510 10.22 23.55 23.18
N ARG A 511 10.45 24.86 23.24
CA ARG A 511 11.20 25.68 22.25
C ARG A 511 12.70 25.35 22.13
N ALA A 512 13.19 24.42 22.95
CA ALA A 512 14.61 24.08 23.06
C ALA A 512 14.93 22.68 22.51
N PHE A 513 14.09 22.12 21.64
CA PHE A 513 14.48 20.96 20.85
C PHE A 513 15.42 21.43 19.72
N THR A 514 16.61 21.89 20.07
CA THR A 514 17.64 22.22 19.09
C THR A 514 18.07 20.91 18.44
N ILE A 515 17.51 20.61 17.28
CA ILE A 515 17.87 19.46 16.43
C ILE A 515 19.39 19.44 16.14
N ASN A 516 20.07 20.57 16.34
CA ASN A 516 21.53 20.67 16.37
C ASN A 516 22.25 19.67 17.30
N ARG A 517 21.65 19.18 18.40
CA ARG A 517 22.31 18.17 19.26
C ARG A 517 21.95 16.71 18.95
N LEU A 518 20.81 16.46 18.30
CA LEU A 518 20.34 15.10 18.00
C LEU A 518 20.54 14.71 16.53
N GLY A 519 20.25 15.64 15.61
CA GLY A 519 20.43 15.48 14.17
C GLY A 519 21.91 15.38 13.80
N VAL A 520 22.74 16.28 14.31
CA VAL A 520 24.21 16.23 14.13
C VAL A 520 24.77 14.88 14.60
N TRP A 521 24.24 14.29 15.66
CA TRP A 521 24.77 13.02 16.16
C TRP A 521 24.26 11.79 15.40
N LEU A 522 22.96 11.72 15.10
CA LEU A 522 22.34 10.59 14.40
C LEU A 522 22.80 10.47 12.93
N TRP A 523 23.27 11.57 12.33
CA TRP A 523 23.73 11.60 10.95
C TRP A 523 25.26 11.69 10.80
N ALA A 524 25.99 12.34 11.71
CA ALA A 524 27.46 12.43 11.60
C ALA A 524 28.21 11.20 12.15
N ASN A 525 27.52 10.19 12.71
CA ASN A 525 28.15 8.95 13.22
C ASN A 525 27.45 7.68 12.70
N GLY A 526 26.67 7.80 11.61
CA GLY A 526 26.07 6.68 10.88
C GLY A 526 26.97 6.14 9.80
#